data_AF-A0A662SUK6-F1
#
_entry.id   AF-A0A662SUK6-F1
#
_cell.length_a   1.000
_cell.length_b   1.000
_cell.length_c   1.000
_cell.angle_alpha   90.00
_cell.angle_beta   90.00
_cell.angle_gamma   90.00
#
_symmetry.space_group_name_H-M   'P 1'
#
loop_
_entity.id
_entity.type
_entity.pdbx_description
1 polymer ?
#
loop_
_entity_poly.entity_id
_entity_poly.type
_entity_poly.pdbx_seq_one_letter_code
_entity_poly.pdbx_strand_id
1 'polypeptide(L)'
;MEHGVKPSKVILLHTLGSAKVARDLRKVLPHVLQARVELKQVNEEDVESAISTVEKVAKRELEAGRRVIVDITGGRKTMSAALFAAASKLGLEVYYLHLRDQSYMNKLYPLVPRGVQKLVKLR
;
A
#
# COMPACT_ATOMS: atom_id res chain seq x y z
N MET A 1 11.41 -0.11 12.51
CA MET A 1 10.29 0.35 11.68
C MET A 1 9.89 1.71 12.20
N GLU A 2 10.03 2.78 11.42
CA GLU A 2 10.01 4.20 11.89
C GLU A 2 8.74 4.64 12.64
N HIS A 3 7.64 3.88 12.53
CA HIS A 3 6.41 4.13 13.29
C HIS A 3 5.86 2.91 14.03
N GLY A 4 6.66 1.85 14.20
CA GLY A 4 6.27 0.66 14.99
C GLY A 4 5.07 -0.13 14.46
N VAL A 5 4.62 0.09 13.21
CA VAL A 5 3.46 -0.62 12.66
C VAL A 5 3.85 -2.05 12.26
N LYS A 6 3.24 -3.03 12.92
CA LYS A 6 3.30 -4.45 12.53
C LYS A 6 1.92 -4.89 12.03
N PRO A 7 1.70 -5.02 10.70
CA PRO A 7 0.39 -5.40 10.17
C PRO A 7 0.08 -6.88 10.48
N SER A 8 -1.13 -7.18 10.93
CA SER A 8 -1.62 -8.57 11.01
C SER A 8 -2.21 -9.05 9.68
N LYS A 9 -2.58 -8.11 8.80
CA LYS A 9 -3.14 -8.35 7.47
C LYS A 9 -2.63 -7.27 6.52
N VAL A 10 -2.26 -7.66 5.31
CA VAL A 10 -1.88 -6.80 4.19
C VAL A 10 -2.83 -7.06 3.05
N ILE A 11 -3.36 -6.01 2.44
CA ILE A 11 -4.17 -6.10 1.24
C ILE A 11 -3.41 -5.42 0.12
N LEU A 12 -2.97 -6.20 -0.86
CA LEU A 12 -2.24 -5.69 -2.01
C LEU A 12 -3.22 -5.36 -3.12
N LEU A 13 -3.34 -4.07 -3.45
CA LEU A 13 -3.99 -3.65 -4.68
C LEU A 13 -3.04 -3.87 -5.85
N HIS A 14 -3.53 -4.52 -6.89
CA HIS A 14 -2.76 -4.76 -8.10
C HIS A 14 -3.63 -4.60 -9.34
N THR A 15 -2.98 -4.49 -10.50
CA THR A 15 -3.63 -4.47 -11.80
C THR A 15 -3.42 -5.79 -12.52
N LEU A 16 -4.03 -5.96 -13.70
CA LEU A 16 -3.75 -7.12 -14.56
C LEU A 16 -2.25 -7.23 -14.88
N GLY A 17 -1.60 -6.12 -15.23
CA GLY A 17 -0.17 -6.08 -15.56
C GLY A 17 0.77 -6.47 -14.42
N SER A 18 0.33 -6.30 -13.17
CA SER A 18 1.11 -6.63 -11.97
C SER A 18 0.65 -7.93 -11.27
N ALA A 19 -0.28 -8.69 -11.86
CA ALA A 19 -0.89 -9.87 -11.23
C ALA A 19 0.11 -10.99 -10.92
N LYS A 20 1.15 -11.17 -11.74
CA LYS A 20 2.23 -12.15 -11.46
C LYS A 20 2.99 -11.76 -10.19
N VAL A 21 3.48 -10.51 -10.15
CA VAL A 21 4.22 -9.97 -9.00
C VAL A 21 3.36 -10.02 -7.73
N ALA A 22 2.09 -9.64 -7.81
CA ALA A 22 1.16 -9.72 -6.68
C ALA A 22 1.02 -11.15 -6.14
N ARG A 23 0.93 -12.16 -7.02
CA ARG A 23 0.88 -13.58 -6.62
C ARG A 23 2.19 -14.03 -5.97
N ASP A 24 3.33 -13.58 -6.45
CA ASP A 24 4.63 -13.91 -5.87
C ASP A 24 4.79 -13.25 -4.48
N LEU A 25 4.39 -11.98 -4.34
CA LEU A 25 4.36 -11.28 -3.05
C LEU A 25 3.41 -11.96 -2.05
N ARG A 26 2.25 -12.45 -2.49
CA ARG A 26 1.32 -13.21 -1.63
C ARG A 26 1.98 -14.45 -1.01
N LYS A 27 2.95 -15.06 -1.68
CA LYS A 27 3.69 -16.22 -1.15
C LYS A 27 4.77 -15.80 -0.16
N VAL A 28 5.48 -14.70 -0.42
CA VAL A 28 6.66 -14.29 0.36
C VAL A 28 6.30 -13.47 1.60
N LEU A 29 5.41 -12.48 1.45
CA LEU A 29 5.09 -11.52 2.50
C LEU A 29 4.55 -12.14 3.81
N PRO A 30 3.79 -13.25 3.81
CA PRO A 30 3.38 -13.89 5.05
C PRO A 30 4.56 -14.33 5.93
N HIS A 31 5.66 -14.78 5.32
CA HIS A 31 6.85 -15.22 6.04
C HIS A 31 7.68 -14.03 6.57
N VAL A 32 7.71 -12.93 5.82
CA VAL A 32 8.50 -11.73 6.17
C VAL A 32 7.79 -10.90 7.23
N LEU A 33 6.47 -10.72 7.09
CA LEU A 33 5.68 -9.82 7.93
C LEU A 33 4.91 -10.54 9.04
N GLN A 34 4.84 -11.88 9.00
CA GLN A 34 3.96 -12.68 9.87
C GLN A 34 2.49 -12.23 9.76
N ALA A 35 2.06 -11.89 8.54
CA ALA A 35 0.77 -11.27 8.24
C ALA A 35 -0.01 -12.07 7.19
N ARG A 36 -1.34 -12.04 7.27
CA ARG A 36 -2.19 -12.58 6.18
C ARG A 36 -2.14 -11.65 4.98
N VAL A 37 -2.07 -12.18 3.77
CA VAL A 37 -2.01 -11.37 2.54
C VAL A 37 -3.22 -11.67 1.64
N GLU A 38 -3.99 -10.63 1.35
CA GLU A 38 -5.10 -10.66 0.40
C GLU A 38 -4.72 -9.87 -0.85
N LEU A 39 -5.13 -10.34 -2.02
CA LEU A 39 -4.95 -9.63 -3.29
C LEU A 39 -6.29 -9.06 -3.72
N LYS A 40 -6.27 -7.81 -4.18
CA LYS A 40 -7.44 -7.18 -4.78
C LYS A 40 -7.04 -6.52 -6.09
N GLN A 41 -7.62 -7.02 -7.18
CA GLN A 41 -7.40 -6.41 -8.49
C GLN A 41 -8.22 -5.12 -8.61
N VAL A 42 -7.61 -4.10 -9.22
CA VAL A 42 -8.23 -2.83 -9.64
C VAL A 42 -7.90 -2.54 -11.11
N ASN A 43 -8.72 -1.74 -11.76
CA ASN A 43 -8.40 -1.15 -13.06
C ASN A 43 -7.74 0.23 -12.83
N GLU A 44 -6.52 0.44 -13.32
CA GLU A 44 -5.80 1.71 -13.12
C GLU A 44 -6.30 2.84 -14.03
N GLU A 45 -7.05 2.50 -15.09
CA GLU A 45 -7.65 3.46 -16.02
C GLU A 45 -9.03 3.95 -15.56
N ASP A 46 -9.68 3.19 -14.66
CA ASP A 46 -10.96 3.54 -14.05
C ASP A 46 -10.76 3.91 -12.58
N VAL A 47 -10.42 5.18 -12.37
CA VAL A 47 -10.08 5.73 -11.05
C VAL A 47 -11.27 5.66 -10.09
N GLU A 48 -12.50 5.90 -10.56
CA GLU A 48 -13.69 5.88 -9.72
C GLU A 48 -14.00 4.47 -9.20
N SER A 49 -13.86 3.46 -10.07
CA SER A 49 -13.98 2.05 -9.69
C SER A 49 -12.86 1.63 -8.73
N ALA A 50 -11.63 2.12 -8.94
CA ALA A 50 -10.52 1.90 -8.02
C ALA A 50 -10.80 2.50 -6.63
N ILE A 51 -11.25 3.77 -6.55
CA ILE A 51 -11.67 4.43 -5.31
C ILE A 51 -12.74 3.60 -4.60
N SER A 52 -13.81 3.25 -5.32
CA SER A 52 -14.92 2.46 -4.79
C SER A 52 -14.46 1.11 -4.26
N THR A 53 -13.50 0.48 -4.93
CA THR A 53 -12.91 -0.79 -4.48
C THR A 53 -12.11 -0.61 -3.19
N VAL A 54 -11.27 0.43 -3.11
CA VAL A 54 -10.49 0.74 -1.90
C VAL A 54 -11.43 1.03 -0.73
N GLU A 55 -12.46 1.86 -0.94
CA GLU A 55 -13.45 2.19 0.08
C GLU A 55 -14.15 0.95 0.63
N LYS A 56 -14.63 0.06 -0.25
CA LYS A 56 -15.31 -1.18 0.14
C LYS A 56 -14.40 -2.07 0.99
N VAL A 57 -13.14 -2.23 0.58
CA VAL A 57 -12.17 -3.05 1.29
C VAL A 57 -11.80 -2.46 2.63
N ALA A 58 -11.54 -1.15 2.69
CA ALA A 58 -11.19 -0.47 3.93
C ALA A 58 -12.35 -0.50 4.94
N LYS A 59 -13.58 -0.20 4.49
CA LYS A 59 -14.79 -0.28 5.34
C LYS A 59 -14.98 -1.68 5.92
N ARG A 60 -14.84 -2.72 5.11
CA ARG A 60 -14.91 -4.12 5.58
C ARG A 60 -13.93 -4.41 6.72
N GLU A 61 -12.70 -3.92 6.63
CA GLU A 61 -11.71 -4.14 7.70
C GLU A 61 -11.96 -3.28 8.94
N LEU A 62 -12.45 -2.04 8.76
CA LEU A 62 -12.87 -1.17 9.88
C LEU A 62 -14.05 -1.77 10.64
N GLU A 63 -15.06 -2.26 9.93
CA GLU A 63 -16.24 -2.96 10.49
C GLU A 63 -15.83 -4.24 11.24
N ALA A 64 -14.75 -4.89 10.80
CA ALA A 64 -14.14 -6.01 11.52
C ALA A 64 -13.26 -5.58 12.72
N GLY A 65 -13.32 -4.30 13.13
CA GLY A 65 -12.61 -3.75 14.27
C GLY A 65 -11.10 -3.55 14.04
N ARG A 66 -10.61 -3.56 12.80
CA ARG A 66 -9.19 -3.37 12.51
C ARG A 66 -8.86 -1.90 12.31
N ARG A 67 -7.70 -1.47 12.81
CA ARG A 67 -7.05 -0.24 12.36
C ARG A 67 -6.53 -0.43 10.94
N VAL A 68 -6.93 0.46 10.03
CA VAL A 68 -6.49 0.47 8.63
C VAL A 68 -5.54 1.64 8.40
N ILE A 69 -4.39 1.34 7.79
CA ILE A 69 -3.43 2.34 7.29
C ILE A 69 -3.27 2.14 5.79
N VAL A 70 -2.97 3.22 5.06
CA VAL A 70 -2.84 3.18 3.60
C VAL A 70 -1.42 3.58 3.20
N ASP A 71 -0.77 2.75 2.39
CA ASP A 71 0.53 3.06 1.77
C ASP A 71 0.32 3.35 0.28
N ILE A 72 0.74 4.54 -0.17
CA ILE A 72 0.60 4.99 -1.56
C ILE A 72 1.91 5.00 -2.34
N THR A 73 2.98 4.43 -1.78
CA THR A 73 4.33 4.43 -2.36
C THR A 73 4.38 3.73 -3.72
N GLY A 74 3.73 2.57 -3.83
CA GLY A 74 3.75 1.73 -5.03
C GLY A 74 2.52 1.95 -5.92
N GLY A 75 2.67 1.57 -7.20
CA GLY A 75 1.60 1.64 -8.20
C GLY A 75 1.72 2.84 -9.14
N ARG A 76 0.78 2.93 -10.07
CA ARG A 76 0.66 4.10 -10.96
C ARG A 76 0.05 5.28 -10.21
N LYS A 77 0.30 6.50 -10.69
CA LYS A 77 -0.24 7.73 -10.09
C LYS A 77 -1.76 7.68 -9.88
N THR A 78 -2.50 7.07 -10.81
CA THR A 78 -3.96 6.88 -10.70
C THR A 78 -4.34 6.00 -9.52
N MET A 79 -3.57 4.94 -9.24
CA MET A 79 -3.78 4.08 -8.07
C MET A 79 -3.45 4.81 -6.77
N SER A 80 -2.34 5.53 -6.71
CA SER A 80 -1.98 6.33 -5.54
C SER A 80 -3.02 7.41 -5.24
N ALA A 81 -3.55 8.06 -6.29
CA ALA A 81 -4.65 9.02 -6.16
C ALA A 81 -5.93 8.37 -5.64
N ALA A 82 -6.30 7.19 -6.17
CA ALA A 82 -7.47 6.45 -5.72
C ALA A 82 -7.37 6.03 -4.25
N LEU A 83 -6.20 5.51 -3.84
CA LEU A 83 -5.89 5.17 -2.45
C LEU A 83 -6.00 6.40 -1.54
N PHE A 84 -5.39 7.53 -1.94
CA PHE A 84 -5.41 8.76 -1.17
C PHE A 84 -6.83 9.34 -1.04
N ALA A 85 -7.61 9.33 -2.12
CA ALA A 85 -8.99 9.82 -2.11
C ALA A 85 -9.89 8.98 -1.20
N ALA A 86 -9.85 7.65 -1.33
CA ALA A 86 -10.60 6.74 -0.47
C ALA A 86 -10.19 6.86 1.00
N ALA A 87 -8.89 6.91 1.29
CA ALA A 87 -8.36 7.09 2.64
C ALA A 87 -8.80 8.43 3.25
N SER A 88 -8.74 9.52 2.48
CA SER A 88 -9.15 10.85 2.93
C SER A 88 -10.62 10.90 3.30
N LYS A 89 -11.49 10.29 2.49
CA LYS A 89 -12.93 10.20 2.75
C LYS A 89 -13.25 9.39 4.02
N LEU A 90 -12.45 8.36 4.29
CA LEU A 90 -12.62 7.49 5.46
C LEU A 90 -11.84 7.96 6.70
N GLY A 91 -11.10 9.07 6.61
CA GLY A 91 -10.28 9.56 7.72
C GLY A 91 -9.12 8.64 8.11
N LEU A 92 -8.59 7.85 7.16
CA LEU A 92 -7.51 6.89 7.40
C LEU A 92 -6.14 7.57 7.33
N GLU A 93 -5.18 7.00 8.06
CA GLU A 93 -3.79 7.42 7.99
C GLU A 93 -3.19 7.01 6.65
N VAL A 94 -2.44 7.94 6.04
CA VAL A 94 -1.80 7.71 4.74
C VAL A 94 -0.30 7.90 4.86
N TYR A 95 0.45 6.91 4.39
CA TYR A 95 1.90 6.89 4.40
C TYR A 95 2.46 6.83 2.98
N TYR A 96 3.63 7.43 2.81
CA TYR A 96 4.42 7.42 1.57
C TYR A 96 5.90 7.34 1.92
N LEU A 97 6.64 6.41 1.34
CA LEU A 97 8.08 6.33 1.47
C LEU A 97 8.74 7.27 0.45
N HIS A 98 9.22 8.41 0.93
CA HIS A 98 9.92 9.39 0.12
C HIS A 98 11.41 9.02 0.00
N LEU A 99 11.88 8.79 -1.23
CA LEU A 99 13.30 8.67 -1.57
C LEU A 99 13.85 10.05 -1.96
N ARG A 100 14.83 10.55 -1.19
CA ARG A 100 15.51 11.83 -1.45
C ARG A 100 16.55 11.70 -2.54
N ASP A 101 17.15 10.52 -2.64
CA ASP A 101 18.13 10.19 -3.68
C ASP A 101 17.54 9.11 -4.62
N GLN A 102 17.34 9.51 -5.87
CA GLN A 102 16.75 8.68 -6.92
C GLN A 102 17.72 7.61 -7.44
N SER A 103 19.02 7.70 -7.14
CA SER A 103 20.00 6.65 -7.49
C SER A 103 19.68 5.30 -6.83
N TYR A 104 18.89 5.31 -5.76
CA TYR A 104 18.40 4.12 -5.06
C TYR A 104 17.06 3.60 -5.60
N MET A 105 16.51 4.22 -6.64
CA MET A 105 15.31 3.71 -7.29
C MET A 105 15.56 2.29 -7.81
N ASN A 106 14.58 1.40 -7.62
CA ASN A 106 14.68 -0.03 -7.93
C ASN A 106 15.72 -0.83 -7.12
N LYS A 107 16.31 -0.25 -6.07
CA LYS A 107 17.10 -1.02 -5.09
C LYS A 107 16.20 -1.59 -4.01
N LEU A 108 16.60 -2.74 -3.46
CA LEU A 108 15.89 -3.34 -2.34
C LEU A 108 15.95 -2.41 -1.12
N TYR A 109 14.84 -2.25 -0.41
CA TYR A 109 14.75 -1.38 0.77
C TYR A 109 15.89 -1.56 1.79
N PRO A 110 16.37 -2.78 2.12
CA PRO A 110 17.51 -2.96 3.01
C PRO A 110 18.82 -2.35 2.53
N LEU A 111 18.95 -2.06 1.23
CA LEU A 111 20.14 -1.45 0.62
C LEU A 111 20.03 0.07 0.54
N VAL A 112 18.89 0.67 0.90
CA VAL A 112 18.69 2.12 0.87
C VAL A 112 19.11 2.74 2.21
N PRO A 113 20.13 3.62 2.25
CA PRO A 113 20.56 4.25 3.48
C PRO A 113 19.42 5.03 4.16
N ARG A 114 19.32 4.95 5.49
CA ARG A 114 18.24 5.63 6.23
C ARG A 114 18.23 7.15 6.02
N GLY A 115 19.40 7.78 5.83
CA GLY A 115 19.51 9.24 5.63
C GLY A 115 18.90 9.74 4.31
N VAL A 116 18.72 8.86 3.32
CA VAL A 116 18.21 9.20 1.98
C VAL A 116 16.77 8.77 1.76
N GLN A 117 16.10 8.28 2.80
CA GLN A 117 14.69 7.94 2.76
C GLN A 117 13.94 8.54 3.96
N LYS A 118 12.64 8.73 3.81
CA LYS A 118 11.77 9.18 4.89
C LYS A 118 10.40 8.58 4.72
N LEU A 119 9.89 7.89 5.72
CA LEU A 119 8.47 7.56 5.79
C LEU A 119 7.70 8.83 6.15
N VAL A 120 6.83 9.28 5.26
CA VAL A 120 6.02 10.50 5.41
C VAL A 120 4.60 10.10 5.73
N LYS A 121 4.05 10.60 6.84
CA LYS A 121 2.62 10.58 7.13
C LYS A 121 1.98 11.79 6.45
N LEU A 122 1.14 11.55 5.45
CA LEU A 122 0.44 12.59 4.69
C LEU A 122 -0.88 13.01 5.36
N ARG A 123 -1.45 12.11 6.18
CA ARG A 123 -2.65 12.32 6.99
C ARG A 123 -2.61 11.41 8.21
#